data_AF-A0A812Q2J3-F1
#
_entry.id   AF-A0A812Q2J3-F1
#
_cell.length_a   1.000
_cell.length_b   1.000
_cell.length_c   1.000
_cell.angle_alpha   90.00
_cell.angle_beta   90.00
_cell.angle_gamma   90.00
#
_symmetry.space_group_name_H-M   'P 1'
#
loop_
_entity.id
_entity.type
_entity.pdbx_description
1 polymer ?
#
loop_
_entity_poly.entity_id
_entity_poly.type
_entity_poly.pdbx_seq_one_letter_code
_entity_poly.pdbx_strand_id
1 'polypeptide(L)'
;MAPLFVEIAVFSMWGCMLIIGGLVLTSQSLDLIRVGPLVPLTVLACVMPFAVGLHIMRRTLYHKHLLLEGLAMFDLRHAQCRLESDRDFVHKAIIDWYGTAEAFTDYVRGPLHDELLKSSLNFTIPAQYYAIILLGFVSESLDELLGLVVARAPWRSIIGHLIGHTIGMSAWVIIALELLAYISYRWAAPRKSWALNVGLSFLSFLPFPFYIGLGSSLTRAAVRRGLRQSFVIAFLSTTASFCTVRFNRLHPGQ
;
A
#
# COMPACT_ATOMS: atom_id res chain seq x y z
N MET A 1 12.62 -2.11 13.85
CA MET A 1 11.27 -2.74 13.81
C MET A 1 10.37 -2.21 12.68
N ALA A 2 10.83 -1.32 11.79
CA ALA A 2 10.03 -0.85 10.66
C ALA A 2 9.62 -1.90 9.59
N PRO A 3 10.38 -2.99 9.29
CA PRO A 3 10.07 -3.81 8.11
C PRO A 3 8.76 -4.59 8.24
N LEU A 4 8.44 -5.11 9.43
CA LEU A 4 7.30 -6.01 9.61
C LEU A 4 5.95 -5.37 9.23
N PHE A 5 5.74 -4.09 9.58
CA PHE A 5 4.48 -3.39 9.26
C PHE A 5 4.30 -3.14 7.76
N VAL A 6 5.41 -2.78 7.09
CA VAL A 6 5.42 -2.55 5.65
C VAL A 6 5.22 -3.88 4.92
N GLU A 7 5.87 -4.95 5.37
CA GLU A 7 5.73 -6.30 4.80
C GLU A 7 4.31 -6.82 4.88
N ILE A 8 3.62 -6.68 6.03
CA ILE A 8 2.22 -7.08 6.17
C ILE A 8 1.33 -6.28 5.21
N ALA A 9 1.54 -4.97 5.10
CA ALA A 9 0.76 -4.11 4.20
C ALA A 9 1.00 -4.50 2.73
N VAL A 10 2.26 -4.70 2.34
CA VAL A 10 2.65 -5.10 0.98
C VAL A 10 2.09 -6.47 0.63
N PHE A 11 2.23 -7.45 1.52
CA PHE A 11 1.72 -8.80 1.31
C PHE A 11 0.19 -8.80 1.19
N SER A 12 -0.49 -8.02 2.03
CA SER A 12 -1.95 -7.85 1.95
C SER A 12 -2.37 -7.23 0.61
N MET A 13 -1.71 -6.15 0.18
CA MET A 13 -2.01 -5.49 -1.09
C MET A 13 -1.72 -6.39 -2.30
N TRP A 14 -0.57 -7.07 -2.30
CA TRP A 14 -0.21 -8.02 -3.35
C TRP A 14 -1.21 -9.17 -3.44
N GLY A 15 -1.58 -9.78 -2.32
CA GLY A 15 -2.61 -10.81 -2.27
C GLY A 15 -3.96 -10.33 -2.80
N CYS A 16 -4.36 -9.09 -2.46
CA CYS A 16 -5.58 -8.48 -3.00
C CYS A 16 -5.51 -8.31 -4.52
N MET A 17 -4.38 -7.84 -5.06
CA MET A 17 -4.20 -7.68 -6.50
C MET A 17 -4.29 -9.02 -7.23
N LEU A 18 -3.69 -10.09 -6.69
CA LEU A 18 -3.78 -11.43 -7.27
C LEU A 18 -5.22 -11.95 -7.29
N ILE A 19 -5.95 -11.79 -6.19
CA ILE A 19 -7.36 -12.21 -6.12
C ILE A 19 -8.20 -11.42 -7.12
N ILE A 20 -8.02 -10.10 -7.21
CA ILE A 20 -8.75 -9.25 -8.16
C ILE A 20 -8.42 -9.65 -9.60
N GLY A 21 -7.13 -9.80 -9.94
CA GLY A 21 -6.71 -10.23 -11.28
C GLY A 21 -7.31 -11.59 -11.65
N GLY A 22 -7.27 -12.57 -10.74
CA GLY A 22 -7.91 -13.87 -10.93
C GLY A 22 -9.41 -13.78 -11.13
N LEU A 23 -10.11 -12.95 -10.35
CA LEU A 23 -11.56 -12.72 -10.50
C LEU A 23 -11.90 -12.04 -11.84
N VAL A 24 -11.09 -11.06 -12.27
CA VAL A 24 -11.28 -10.38 -13.56
C VAL A 24 -11.05 -11.37 -14.72
N LEU A 25 -9.97 -12.15 -14.68
CA LEU A 25 -9.67 -13.13 -15.72
C LEU A 25 -10.74 -14.23 -15.81
N THR A 26 -11.19 -14.75 -14.66
CA THR A 26 -12.27 -15.76 -14.63
C THR A 26 -13.62 -15.19 -15.08
N SER A 27 -13.94 -13.95 -14.71
CA SER A 27 -15.18 -13.31 -15.16
C SER A 27 -15.16 -12.96 -16.66
N GLN A 28 -13.99 -12.66 -17.23
CA GLN A 28 -13.81 -12.54 -18.67
C GLN A 28 -13.94 -13.88 -19.40
N SER A 29 -13.31 -14.95 -18.89
CA SER A 29 -13.33 -16.26 -19.55
C SER A 29 -14.70 -16.94 -19.53
N LEU A 30 -15.51 -16.65 -18.52
CA LEU A 30 -16.88 -17.13 -18.38
C LEU A 30 -17.93 -16.20 -19.03
N ASP A 31 -17.50 -15.13 -19.73
CA ASP A 31 -18.36 -14.09 -20.32
C ASP A 31 -19.35 -13.45 -19.31
N LEU A 32 -19.12 -13.57 -18.00
CA LEU A 32 -20.02 -13.06 -16.94
C LEU A 32 -20.14 -11.55 -16.99
N ILE A 33 -19.11 -10.85 -17.48
CA ILE A 33 -19.13 -9.39 -17.64
C ILE A 33 -20.10 -8.96 -18.75
N ARG A 34 -20.33 -9.81 -19.76
CA ARG A 34 -21.32 -9.55 -20.82
C ARG A 34 -22.75 -9.87 -20.37
N VAL A 35 -22.90 -10.78 -19.40
CA VAL A 35 -24.18 -11.17 -18.82
C VAL A 35 -24.54 -10.20 -17.68
N GLY A 36 -25.26 -9.13 -18.04
CA GLY A 36 -25.60 -7.98 -17.18
C GLY A 36 -25.93 -8.23 -15.70
N PRO A 37 -26.70 -9.25 -15.28
CA PRO A 37 -27.06 -9.42 -13.87
C PRO A 37 -25.90 -9.77 -12.92
N LEU A 38 -24.77 -10.30 -13.42
CA LEU A 38 -23.65 -10.76 -12.56
C LEU A 38 -22.54 -9.73 -12.37
N VAL A 39 -22.61 -8.60 -13.08
CA VAL A 39 -21.64 -7.50 -12.98
C VAL A 39 -21.54 -6.96 -11.54
N PRO A 40 -22.64 -6.66 -10.82
CA PRO A 40 -22.55 -6.14 -9.46
C PRO A 40 -21.89 -7.12 -8.48
N LEU A 41 -22.16 -8.42 -8.64
CA LEU A 41 -21.56 -9.48 -7.81
C LEU A 41 -20.05 -9.58 -8.07
N THR A 42 -19.63 -9.50 -9.33
CA THR A 42 -18.23 -9.51 -9.72
C THR A 42 -17.49 -8.29 -9.17
N VAL A 43 -18.10 -7.11 -9.26
CA VAL A 43 -17.55 -5.87 -8.68
C VAL A 43 -17.42 -6.02 -7.16
N LEU A 44 -18.45 -6.49 -6.48
CA LEU A 44 -18.42 -6.70 -5.03
C LEU A 44 -17.31 -7.68 -4.62
N ALA A 45 -17.17 -8.79 -5.36
CA ALA A 45 -16.12 -9.78 -5.15
C ALA A 45 -14.71 -9.19 -5.32
N CYS A 46 -14.51 -8.24 -6.23
CA CYS A 46 -13.23 -7.55 -6.41
C CYS A 46 -12.96 -6.50 -5.32
N VAL A 47 -14.00 -5.79 -4.86
CA VAL A 47 -13.86 -4.72 -3.86
C VAL A 47 -13.58 -5.27 -2.46
N MET A 48 -14.17 -6.41 -2.11
CA MET A 48 -14.11 -6.95 -0.75
C MET A 48 -12.69 -7.28 -0.27
N PRO A 49 -11.85 -8.04 -1.01
CA PRO A 49 -10.47 -8.32 -0.60
C PRO A 49 -9.68 -7.03 -0.37
N PHE A 50 -9.83 -6.06 -1.27
CA PHE A 50 -9.12 -4.79 -1.17
C PHE A 50 -9.53 -3.98 0.07
N ALA A 51 -10.84 -3.93 0.36
CA ALA A 51 -11.35 -3.27 1.56
C ALA A 51 -10.81 -3.93 2.85
N VAL A 52 -10.66 -5.26 2.85
CA VAL A 52 -10.04 -6.01 3.96
C VAL A 52 -8.55 -5.67 4.08
N GLY A 53 -7.79 -5.72 2.99
CA GLY A 53 -6.36 -5.37 2.98
C GLY A 53 -6.10 -3.94 3.47
N LEU A 54 -6.95 -3.01 3.05
CA LEU A 54 -6.97 -1.63 3.54
C LEU A 54 -7.24 -1.52 5.02
N HIS A 55 -8.26 -2.24 5.51
CA HIS A 55 -8.60 -2.25 6.92
C HIS A 55 -7.44 -2.76 7.76
N ILE A 56 -6.77 -3.84 7.31
CA ILE A 56 -5.57 -4.39 7.96
C ILE A 56 -4.46 -3.34 7.97
N MET A 57 -4.14 -2.73 6.83
CA MET A 57 -3.10 -1.69 6.74
C MET A 57 -3.36 -0.52 7.69
N ARG A 58 -4.60 -0.02 7.74
CA ARG A 58 -4.99 1.08 8.64
C ARG A 58 -4.87 0.69 10.11
N ARG A 59 -5.27 -0.53 10.48
CA ARG A 59 -5.10 -1.05 11.85
C ARG A 59 -3.63 -1.18 12.22
N THR A 60 -2.81 -1.65 11.30
CA THR A 60 -1.36 -1.76 11.49
C THR A 60 -0.72 -0.40 11.76
N LEU A 61 -1.08 0.61 10.95
CA LEU A 61 -0.63 1.99 11.16
C LEU A 61 -1.10 2.56 12.49
N TYR A 62 -2.32 2.24 12.92
CA TYR A 62 -2.80 2.62 14.24
C TYR A 62 -1.98 2.00 15.38
N HIS A 63 -1.73 0.69 15.33
CA HIS A 63 -0.93 0.02 16.36
C HIS A 63 0.50 0.60 16.43
N LYS A 64 1.05 1.00 15.29
CA LYS A 64 2.32 1.74 15.23
C LYS A 64 2.23 3.10 15.95
N HIS A 65 1.17 3.87 15.76
CA HIS A 65 0.96 5.14 16.49
C HIS A 65 0.84 4.91 18.01
N LEU A 66 0.06 3.92 18.44
CA LEU A 66 -0.06 3.57 19.85
C LEU A 66 1.27 3.16 20.47
N LEU A 67 2.10 2.42 19.73
CA LEU A 67 3.42 2.01 20.22
C LEU A 67 4.30 3.24 20.46
N LEU A 68 4.31 4.20 19.53
CA LEU A 68 5.09 5.43 19.67
C LEU A 68 4.58 6.29 20.83
N GLU A 69 3.27 6.45 20.96
CA GLU A 69 2.65 7.15 22.09
C GLU A 69 2.96 6.46 23.43
N GLY A 70 2.93 5.12 23.44
CA GLY A 70 3.30 4.32 24.60
C GLY A 70 4.77 4.46 24.99
N LEU A 71 5.68 4.62 24.02
CA LEU A 71 7.09 4.88 24.28
C LEU A 71 7.31 6.28 24.89
N ALA A 72 6.57 7.29 24.41
CA ALA A 72 6.64 8.64 24.98
C ALA A 72 6.19 8.69 26.46
N MET A 73 5.25 7.83 26.83
CA MET A 73 4.72 7.71 28.20
C MET A 73 5.36 6.56 29.00
N PHE A 74 6.33 5.84 28.44
CA PHE A 74 6.86 4.60 28.99
C PHE A 74 7.42 4.79 30.41
N ASP A 75 7.15 3.91 31.35
CA ASP A 75 7.75 3.95 32.68
C ASP A 75 8.11 2.52 33.11
N LEU A 76 9.40 2.28 33.38
CA LEU A 76 9.89 0.96 33.76
C LEU A 76 9.22 0.43 35.03
N ARG A 77 8.82 1.32 35.96
CA ARG A 77 8.16 0.93 37.22
C ARG A 77 6.79 0.31 36.97
N HIS A 78 6.10 0.77 35.94
CA HIS A 78 4.77 0.32 35.53
C HIS A 78 4.80 -0.80 34.47
N ALA A 79 6.01 -1.19 34.01
CA ALA A 79 6.16 -2.28 33.04
C ALA A 79 5.65 -3.60 33.63
N GLN A 80 4.74 -4.26 32.90
CA GLN A 80 4.17 -5.54 33.29
C GLN A 80 4.98 -6.69 32.69
N CYS A 81 5.33 -7.67 33.51
CA CYS A 81 5.88 -8.95 33.06
C CYS A 81 4.91 -10.06 33.41
N ARG A 82 4.94 -11.16 32.65
CA ARG A 82 4.06 -12.32 32.92
C ARG A 82 4.40 -12.99 34.24
N LEU A 83 5.69 -13.04 34.61
CA LEU A 83 6.20 -13.59 35.86
C LEU A 83 6.96 -12.50 36.62
N GLU A 84 6.81 -12.49 37.94
CA GLU A 84 7.52 -11.53 38.81
C GLU A 84 9.04 -11.78 38.81
N SER A 85 9.46 -13.05 38.73
CA SER A 85 10.88 -13.41 38.57
C SER A 85 11.52 -12.81 37.32
N ASP A 86 10.77 -12.76 36.22
CA ASP A 86 11.25 -12.17 34.96
C ASP A 86 11.36 -10.65 35.11
N ARG A 87 10.43 -10.02 35.85
CA ARG A 87 10.48 -8.59 36.15
C ARG A 87 11.73 -8.25 36.91
N ASP A 88 12.02 -8.97 38.00
CA ASP A 88 13.19 -8.71 38.85
C ASP A 88 14.49 -8.92 38.08
N PHE A 89 14.55 -9.99 37.27
CA PHE A 89 15.70 -10.28 36.42
C PHE A 89 15.95 -9.17 35.38
N VAL A 90 14.91 -8.74 34.67
CA VAL A 90 15.00 -7.68 33.65
C VAL A 90 15.30 -6.32 34.28
N HIS A 91 14.67 -5.97 35.41
CA HIS A 91 14.94 -4.73 36.14
C HIS A 91 16.40 -4.67 36.60
N LYS A 92 16.92 -5.77 37.16
CA LYS A 92 18.32 -5.85 37.56
C LYS A 92 19.26 -5.67 36.36
N ALA A 93 19.01 -6.38 35.26
CA ALA A 93 19.84 -6.24 34.05
C ALA A 93 19.80 -4.81 33.47
N ILE A 94 18.64 -4.16 33.48
CA ILE A 94 18.51 -2.77 33.04
C ILE A 94 19.30 -1.83 33.96
N ILE A 95 19.21 -1.99 35.28
CA ILE A 95 19.97 -1.20 36.25
C ILE A 95 21.48 -1.42 36.04
N ASP A 96 21.92 -2.65 35.79
CA ASP A 96 23.32 -2.97 35.54
C ASP A 96 23.85 -2.29 34.25
N TRP A 97 23.02 -2.17 33.20
CA TRP A 97 23.41 -1.55 31.92
C TRP A 97 23.29 -0.02 31.89
N TYR A 98 22.25 0.53 32.50
CA TYR A 98 21.90 1.96 32.43
C TYR A 98 22.18 2.71 33.75
N GLY A 99 22.62 2.02 34.79
CA GLY A 99 22.89 2.56 36.12
C GLY A 99 21.64 2.71 36.99
N THR A 100 20.53 3.22 36.43
CA THR A 100 19.25 3.38 37.15
C THR A 100 18.04 3.08 36.27
N ALA A 101 16.91 2.79 36.91
CA ALA A 101 15.62 2.59 36.24
C ALA A 101 15.13 3.87 35.53
N GLU A 102 15.41 5.03 36.13
CA GLU A 102 15.09 6.34 35.59
C GLU A 102 15.89 6.64 34.33
N ALA A 103 17.20 6.35 34.33
CA ALA A 103 18.06 6.56 33.16
C ALA A 103 17.60 5.73 31.95
N PHE A 104 17.17 4.49 32.18
CA PHE A 104 16.56 3.68 31.11
C PHE A 104 15.23 4.27 30.64
N THR A 105 14.38 4.72 31.57
CA THR A 105 13.09 5.34 31.23
C THR A 105 13.28 6.59 30.39
N ASP A 106 14.23 7.46 30.75
CA ASP A 106 14.58 8.67 30.00
C ASP A 106 15.17 8.34 28.62
N TYR A 107 16.01 7.29 28.54
CA TYR A 107 16.51 6.80 27.26
C TYR A 107 15.38 6.32 26.33
N VAL A 108 14.41 5.58 26.87
CA VAL A 108 13.26 5.08 26.09
C VAL A 108 12.36 6.22 25.62
N ARG A 109 12.04 7.17 26.51
CA ARG A 109 11.18 8.33 26.21
C ARG A 109 11.83 9.37 25.30
N GLY A 110 13.15 9.50 25.34
CA GLY A 110 13.90 10.45 24.53
C GLY A 110 14.54 9.78 23.31
N PRO A 111 15.85 9.44 23.36
CA PRO A 111 16.61 8.93 22.21
C PRO A 111 15.92 7.83 21.41
N LEU A 112 15.40 6.79 22.06
CA LEU A 112 14.79 5.66 21.36
C LEU A 112 13.45 6.04 20.72
N HIS A 113 12.61 6.78 21.46
CA HIS A 113 11.35 7.31 20.91
C HIS A 113 11.62 8.19 19.70
N ASP A 114 12.59 9.10 19.76
CA ASP A 114 12.90 10.02 18.66
C ASP A 114 13.46 9.30 17.44
N GLU A 115 14.30 8.28 17.64
CA GLU A 115 14.79 7.42 16.56
C GLU A 115 13.64 6.69 15.87
N LEU A 116 12.76 6.07 16.65
CA LEU A 116 11.60 5.34 16.14
C LEU A 116 10.59 6.28 15.50
N LEU A 117 10.36 7.46 16.06
CA LEU A 117 9.49 8.50 15.50
C LEU A 117 10.04 8.97 14.16
N LYS A 118 11.34 9.26 14.05
CA LYS A 118 11.99 9.64 12.79
C LYS A 118 11.90 8.53 11.74
N SER A 119 12.10 7.27 12.13
CA SER A 119 11.88 6.13 11.25
C SER A 119 10.41 5.95 10.88
N SER A 120 9.49 6.33 11.77
CA SER A 120 8.06 6.14 11.59
C SER A 120 7.45 7.15 10.62
N LEU A 121 7.94 8.39 10.66
CA LEU A 121 7.57 9.48 9.76
C LEU A 121 7.96 9.12 8.34
N ASN A 122 9.09 8.45 8.13
CA ASN A 122 9.46 7.94 6.82
C ASN A 122 8.68 6.66 6.44
N PHE A 123 7.34 6.69 6.48
CA PHE A 123 6.49 5.66 5.89
C PHE A 123 6.58 5.74 4.37
N THR A 124 7.69 5.24 3.86
CA THR A 124 7.97 5.13 2.44
C THR A 124 8.07 3.67 2.14
N ILE A 125 7.30 3.18 1.16
CA ILE A 125 7.41 1.79 0.72
C ILE A 125 8.73 1.70 -0.06
N PRO A 126 9.69 0.85 0.37
CA PRO A 126 10.91 0.63 -0.40
C PRO A 126 10.61 0.19 -1.84
N ALA A 127 11.42 0.65 -2.80
CA ALA A 127 11.19 0.41 -4.24
C ALA A 127 11.03 -1.07 -4.60
N GLN A 128 11.71 -1.96 -3.87
CA GLN A 128 11.63 -3.40 -4.06
C GLN A 128 10.22 -3.95 -3.82
N TYR A 129 9.48 -3.39 -2.86
CA TYR A 129 8.10 -3.81 -2.61
C TYR A 129 7.13 -3.31 -3.67
N TYR A 130 7.39 -2.17 -4.31
CA TYR A 130 6.62 -1.76 -5.49
C TYR A 130 6.76 -2.79 -6.62
N ALA A 131 7.97 -3.30 -6.86
CA ALA A 131 8.17 -4.35 -7.85
C ALA A 131 7.36 -5.62 -7.53
N ILE A 132 7.28 -6.03 -6.26
CA ILE A 132 6.46 -7.16 -5.82
C ILE A 132 4.98 -6.91 -6.09
N ILE A 133 4.46 -5.74 -5.69
CA ILE A 133 3.03 -5.40 -5.88
C ILE A 133 2.69 -5.32 -7.37
N LEU A 134 3.57 -4.73 -8.17
CA LEU A 134 3.37 -4.57 -9.62
C LEU A 134 3.56 -5.86 -10.39
N LEU A 135 4.19 -6.89 -9.82
CA LEU A 135 4.50 -8.14 -10.53
C LEU A 135 3.25 -8.77 -11.16
N GLY A 136 2.13 -8.82 -10.44
CA GLY A 136 0.88 -9.36 -10.96
C GLY A 136 0.35 -8.57 -12.15
N PHE A 137 0.38 -7.24 -12.05
CA PHE A 137 -0.07 -6.34 -13.12
C PHE A 137 0.83 -6.39 -14.37
N VAL A 138 2.15 -6.44 -14.16
CA VAL A 138 3.12 -6.57 -15.24
C VAL A 138 2.97 -7.93 -15.92
N SER A 139 2.74 -9.01 -15.17
CA SER A 139 2.49 -10.33 -15.74
C SER A 139 1.27 -10.33 -16.66
N GLU A 140 0.13 -9.80 -16.19
CA GLU A 140 -1.09 -9.66 -17.00
C GLU A 140 -0.83 -8.84 -18.28
N SER A 141 -0.12 -7.72 -18.14
CA SER A 141 0.24 -6.88 -19.30
C SER A 141 1.16 -7.56 -20.30
N LEU A 142 2.07 -8.43 -19.83
CA LEU A 142 2.96 -9.20 -20.69
C LEU A 142 2.20 -10.29 -21.43
N ASP A 143 1.21 -10.92 -20.81
CA ASP A 143 0.33 -11.89 -21.47
C ASP A 143 -0.50 -11.22 -22.59
N GLU A 144 -1.04 -10.03 -22.35
CA GLU A 144 -1.72 -9.24 -23.39
C GLU A 144 -0.76 -8.89 -24.56
N LEU A 145 0.47 -8.52 -24.23
CA LEU A 145 1.51 -8.22 -25.22
C LEU A 145 1.86 -9.46 -26.06
N LEU A 146 2.00 -10.62 -25.43
CA LEU A 146 2.21 -11.90 -26.12
C LEU A 146 1.04 -12.23 -27.04
N GLY A 147 -0.19 -11.98 -26.61
CA GLY A 147 -1.38 -12.10 -27.46
C GLY A 147 -1.29 -11.24 -28.73
N LEU A 148 -0.86 -9.98 -28.61
CA LEU A 148 -0.64 -9.09 -29.77
C LEU A 148 0.48 -9.61 -30.70
N VAL A 149 1.55 -10.17 -30.14
CA VAL A 149 2.66 -10.76 -30.91
C VAL A 149 2.17 -11.98 -31.70
N VAL A 150 1.46 -12.90 -31.04
CA VAL A 150 0.89 -14.11 -31.66
C VAL A 150 -0.12 -13.74 -32.75
N ALA A 151 -0.92 -12.69 -32.52
CA ALA A 151 -1.84 -12.14 -33.53
C ALA A 151 -1.15 -11.39 -34.68
N ARG A 152 0.19 -11.31 -34.68
CA ARG A 152 1.01 -10.60 -35.68
C ARG A 152 0.59 -9.13 -35.84
N ALA A 153 0.23 -8.50 -34.72
CA ALA A 153 -0.11 -7.09 -34.72
C ALA A 153 1.08 -6.23 -35.22
N PRO A 154 0.83 -5.05 -35.83
CA PRO A 154 1.90 -4.15 -36.23
C PRO A 154 2.82 -3.82 -35.04
N TRP A 155 4.14 -3.80 -35.27
CA TRP A 155 5.13 -3.53 -34.21
C TRP A 155 4.87 -2.23 -33.45
N ARG A 156 4.31 -1.22 -34.12
CA ARG A 156 3.92 0.06 -33.51
C ARG A 156 2.87 -0.12 -32.42
N SER A 157 1.93 -1.03 -32.61
CA SER A 157 0.88 -1.36 -31.64
C SER A 157 1.46 -2.14 -30.46
N ILE A 158 2.37 -3.07 -30.72
CA ILE A 158 3.06 -3.86 -29.68
C ILE A 158 3.88 -2.93 -28.76
N ILE A 159 4.74 -2.07 -29.34
CA ILE A 159 5.53 -1.11 -28.56
C ILE A 159 4.62 -0.08 -27.89
N GLY A 160 3.59 0.40 -28.60
CA GLY A 160 2.63 1.35 -28.06
C GLY A 160 1.87 0.79 -26.84
N HIS A 161 1.57 -0.51 -26.85
CA HIS A 161 0.97 -1.23 -25.74
C HIS A 161 1.97 -1.40 -24.58
N LEU A 162 3.19 -1.88 -24.84
CA LEU A 162 4.22 -2.02 -23.80
C LEU A 162 4.48 -0.69 -23.07
N ILE A 163 4.64 0.39 -23.81
CA ILE A 163 4.99 1.70 -23.22
C ILE A 163 3.76 2.35 -22.61
N GLY A 164 2.68 2.46 -23.37
CA GLY A 164 1.46 3.12 -22.91
C GLY A 164 0.81 2.32 -21.80
N HIS A 165 0.43 1.07 -22.10
CA HIS A 165 -0.29 0.19 -21.20
C HIS A 165 0.58 -0.26 -20.03
N THR A 166 1.65 -1.03 -20.27
CA THR A 166 2.40 -1.65 -19.17
C THR A 166 3.09 -0.61 -18.28
N ILE A 167 3.91 0.28 -18.85
CA ILE A 167 4.66 1.27 -18.05
C ILE A 167 3.71 2.35 -17.50
N GLY A 168 2.85 2.92 -18.36
CA GLY A 168 1.93 3.97 -17.95
C GLY A 168 0.98 3.53 -16.84
N MET A 169 0.36 2.35 -16.96
CA MET A 169 -0.52 1.83 -15.91
C MET A 169 0.22 1.47 -14.63
N SER A 170 1.44 0.92 -14.73
CA SER A 170 2.26 0.66 -13.54
C SER A 170 2.50 1.95 -12.74
N ALA A 171 2.77 3.06 -13.42
CA ALA A 171 2.91 4.36 -12.77
C ALA A 171 1.60 4.84 -12.11
N TRP A 172 0.44 4.64 -12.75
CA TRP A 172 -0.86 4.92 -12.15
C TRP A 172 -1.15 4.07 -10.91
N VAL A 173 -0.77 2.79 -10.92
CA VAL A 173 -0.89 1.91 -9.76
C VAL A 173 -0.03 2.43 -8.60
N ILE A 174 1.21 2.86 -8.86
CA ILE A 174 2.07 3.46 -7.82
C ILE A 174 1.42 4.72 -7.24
N ILE A 175 0.91 5.64 -8.08
CA ILE A 175 0.21 6.85 -7.62
C ILE A 175 -0.97 6.48 -6.71
N ALA A 176 -1.78 5.51 -7.14
CA ALA A 176 -2.95 5.07 -6.39
C ALA A 176 -2.55 4.44 -5.04
N LEU A 177 -1.50 3.62 -5.00
CA LEU A 177 -0.99 3.00 -3.77
C LEU A 177 -0.41 4.04 -2.80
N GLU A 178 0.33 5.02 -3.29
CA GLU A 178 0.90 6.11 -2.49
C GLU A 178 -0.20 6.97 -1.87
N LEU A 179 -1.22 7.33 -2.65
CA LEU A 179 -2.38 8.06 -2.13
C LEU A 179 -3.13 7.24 -1.08
N LEU A 180 -3.27 5.95 -1.32
CA LEU A 180 -3.96 5.04 -0.43
C LEU A 180 -3.22 4.86 0.90
N ALA A 181 -1.91 4.73 0.85
CA ALA A 181 -1.03 4.72 2.01
C ALA A 181 -1.17 6.02 2.81
N TYR A 182 -1.12 7.17 2.12
CA TYR A 182 -1.28 8.49 2.72
C TYR A 182 -2.63 8.65 3.44
N ILE A 183 -3.74 8.32 2.77
CA ILE A 183 -5.09 8.40 3.36
C ILE A 183 -5.21 7.46 4.56
N SER A 184 -4.71 6.23 4.43
CA SER A 184 -4.77 5.22 5.50
C SER A 184 -3.97 5.65 6.72
N TYR A 185 -2.82 6.30 6.52
CA TYR A 185 -2.04 6.90 7.59
C TYR A 185 -2.81 8.04 8.25
N ARG A 186 -3.34 8.98 7.46
CA ARG A 186 -4.08 10.14 7.97
C ARG A 186 -5.33 9.74 8.77
N TRP A 187 -5.99 8.65 8.39
CA TRP A 187 -7.20 8.14 9.04
C TRP A 187 -6.93 6.89 9.91
N ALA A 188 -5.67 6.65 10.30
CA ALA A 188 -5.31 5.53 11.16
C ALA A 188 -5.96 5.63 12.55
N ALA A 189 -6.13 6.85 13.08
CA ALA A 189 -6.75 7.06 14.40
C ALA A 189 -8.15 6.40 14.47
N PRO A 190 -8.40 5.51 15.45
CA PRO A 190 -9.65 4.80 15.55
C PRO A 190 -10.75 5.74 16.00
N ARG A 191 -11.93 5.50 15.46
CA ARG A 191 -13.16 6.11 15.98
C ARG A 191 -13.76 5.22 17.06
N LYS A 192 -14.56 5.81 17.95
CA LYS A 192 -15.24 5.11 19.06
C LYS A 192 -16.14 3.96 18.59
N SER A 193 -16.65 4.02 17.36
CA SER A 193 -17.52 2.98 16.79
C SER A 193 -16.79 2.11 15.77
N TRP A 194 -16.96 0.79 15.86
CA TRP A 194 -16.47 -0.18 14.89
C TRP A 194 -17.03 0.06 13.49
N ALA A 195 -18.32 0.38 13.37
CA ALA A 195 -18.96 0.64 12.07
C ALA A 195 -18.36 1.86 11.36
N LEU A 196 -18.02 2.92 12.10
CA LEU A 196 -17.33 4.09 11.55
C LEU A 196 -15.92 3.74 11.07
N ASN A 197 -15.22 2.87 11.78
CA ASN A 197 -13.89 2.40 11.37
C ASN A 197 -13.94 1.60 10.06
N VAL A 198 -14.93 0.72 9.90
CA VAL A 198 -15.15 -0.01 8.65
C VAL A 198 -15.54 0.96 7.53
N GLY A 199 -16.49 1.86 7.78
CA GLY A 199 -16.93 2.88 6.82
C GLY A 199 -15.80 3.78 6.35
N LEU A 200 -14.90 4.21 7.24
CA LEU A 200 -13.70 4.98 6.86
C LEU A 200 -12.72 4.19 6.01
N SER A 201 -12.56 2.89 6.28
CA SER A 201 -11.69 2.01 5.47
C SER A 201 -12.26 1.88 4.06
N PHE A 202 -13.59 1.76 3.93
CA PHE A 202 -14.29 1.75 2.64
C PHE A 202 -14.23 3.11 1.92
N LEU A 203 -14.38 4.22 2.64
CA LEU A 203 -14.24 5.55 2.05
C LEU A 203 -12.81 5.80 1.54
N SER A 204 -11.81 5.31 2.27
CA SER A 204 -10.39 5.38 1.87
C SER A 204 -10.12 4.61 0.58
N PHE A 205 -10.94 3.61 0.27
CA PHE A 205 -10.81 2.82 -0.95
C PHE A 205 -11.23 3.59 -2.19
N LEU A 206 -12.28 4.42 -2.15
CA LEU A 206 -12.89 5.03 -3.33
C LEU A 206 -11.94 5.75 -4.31
N PRO A 207 -10.88 6.47 -3.84
CA PRO A 207 -9.92 7.06 -4.74
C PRO A 207 -9.19 6.03 -5.60
N PHE A 208 -8.90 4.85 -5.06
CA PHE A 208 -8.12 3.82 -5.76
C PHE A 208 -8.74 3.39 -7.11
N PRO A 209 -9.98 2.87 -7.18
CA PRO A 209 -10.60 2.50 -8.46
C PRO A 209 -10.82 3.71 -9.37
N PHE A 210 -11.01 4.91 -8.82
CA PHE A 210 -11.10 6.13 -9.61
C PHE A 210 -9.79 6.42 -10.36
N TYR A 211 -8.64 6.41 -9.67
CA TYR A 211 -7.33 6.65 -10.29
C TYR A 211 -6.96 5.55 -11.29
N ILE A 212 -7.22 4.28 -10.96
CA ILE A 212 -6.98 3.16 -11.87
C ILE A 212 -7.88 3.26 -13.11
N GLY A 213 -9.16 3.56 -12.94
CA GLY A 213 -10.11 3.73 -14.05
C GLY A 213 -9.75 4.90 -14.96
N LEU A 214 -9.34 6.03 -14.39
CA LEU A 214 -8.85 7.19 -15.11
C LEU A 214 -7.57 6.86 -15.90
N GLY A 215 -6.58 6.26 -15.23
CA GLY A 215 -5.32 5.83 -15.85
C GLY A 215 -5.55 4.85 -17.00
N SER A 216 -6.42 3.86 -16.82
CA SER A 216 -6.78 2.88 -17.86
C SER A 216 -7.45 3.56 -19.05
N SER A 217 -8.35 4.50 -18.80
CA SER A 217 -9.05 5.23 -19.87
C SER A 217 -8.12 6.11 -20.68
N LEU A 218 -7.24 6.88 -20.02
CA LEU A 218 -6.24 7.72 -20.67
C LEU A 218 -5.23 6.90 -21.47
N THR A 219 -4.76 5.80 -20.88
CA THR A 219 -3.79 4.92 -21.50
C THR A 219 -4.35 4.21 -22.73
N ARG A 220 -5.58 3.69 -22.65
CA ARG A 220 -6.27 3.12 -23.82
C ARG A 220 -6.50 4.15 -24.91
N ALA A 221 -6.88 5.37 -24.55
CA ALA A 221 -7.02 6.47 -25.52
C ALA A 221 -5.69 6.82 -26.19
N ALA A 222 -4.59 6.83 -25.45
CA ALA A 222 -3.26 7.07 -25.96
C ALA A 222 -2.80 5.98 -26.94
N VAL A 223 -2.97 4.70 -26.56
CA VAL A 223 -2.64 3.55 -27.43
C VAL A 223 -3.42 3.61 -28.74
N ARG A 224 -4.72 3.94 -28.70
CA ARG A 224 -5.56 4.09 -29.90
C ARG A 224 -5.12 5.22 -30.82
N ARG A 225 -4.55 6.30 -30.27
CA ARG A 225 -4.05 7.46 -31.03
C ARG A 225 -2.63 7.26 -31.57
N GLY A 226 -1.97 6.17 -31.20
CA GLY A 226 -0.67 5.76 -31.73
C GLY A 226 0.51 6.04 -30.79
N LEU A 227 1.69 5.59 -31.24
CA LEU A 227 2.89 5.46 -30.42
C LEU A 227 3.31 6.76 -29.71
N ARG A 228 3.24 7.91 -30.40
CA ARG A 228 3.61 9.21 -29.81
C ARG A 228 2.79 9.53 -28.55
N GLN A 229 1.49 9.26 -28.58
CA GLN A 229 0.62 9.54 -27.44
C GLN A 229 0.88 8.55 -26.29
N SER A 230 1.18 7.28 -26.60
CA SER A 230 1.63 6.29 -25.60
C SER A 230 2.88 6.76 -24.85
N PHE A 231 3.88 7.31 -25.56
CA PHE A 231 5.07 7.86 -24.90
C PHE A 231 4.75 9.05 -24.00
N VAL A 232 3.91 9.99 -24.45
CA VAL A 232 3.54 11.16 -23.66
C VAL A 232 2.82 10.75 -22.37
N ILE A 233 1.84 9.84 -22.44
CA ILE A 233 1.12 9.42 -21.23
C ILE A 233 2.02 8.64 -20.27
N ALA A 234 2.90 7.77 -20.78
CA ALA A 234 3.84 7.01 -19.95
C ALA A 234 4.84 7.95 -19.25
N PHE A 235 5.35 8.96 -19.96
CA PHE A 235 6.26 9.96 -19.39
C PHE A 235 5.56 10.80 -18.30
N LEU A 236 4.36 11.31 -18.58
CA LEU A 236 3.60 12.12 -17.63
C LEU A 236 3.21 11.33 -16.38
N SER A 237 2.72 10.11 -16.54
CA SER A 237 2.34 9.24 -15.41
C SER A 237 3.54 8.84 -14.57
N THR A 238 4.68 8.49 -15.18
CA THR A 238 5.92 8.17 -14.45
C THR A 238 6.45 9.37 -13.69
N THR A 239 6.42 10.56 -14.31
CA THR A 239 6.83 11.81 -13.64
C THR A 239 5.90 12.13 -12.48
N ALA A 240 4.59 12.01 -12.67
CA ALA A 240 3.61 12.20 -11.61
C ALA A 240 3.82 11.19 -10.46
N SER A 241 4.06 9.92 -10.78
CA SER A 241 4.38 8.89 -9.79
C SER A 241 5.60 9.26 -8.96
N PHE A 242 6.71 9.66 -9.61
CA PHE A 242 7.91 10.09 -8.91
C PHE A 242 7.68 11.32 -8.03
N CYS A 243 6.92 12.31 -8.52
CA CYS A 243 6.54 13.49 -7.76
C CYS A 243 5.67 13.13 -6.54
N THR A 244 4.68 12.25 -6.69
CA THR A 244 3.82 11.78 -5.59
C THR A 244 4.63 11.04 -4.53
N VAL A 245 5.48 10.10 -4.94
CA VAL A 245 6.40 9.39 -4.03
C VAL A 245 7.23 10.42 -3.27
N ARG A 246 7.89 11.35 -3.98
CA ARG A 246 8.73 12.38 -3.35
C ARG A 246 7.95 13.29 -2.40
N PHE A 247 6.75 13.71 -2.78
CA PHE A 247 5.87 14.56 -1.95
C PHE A 247 5.53 13.87 -0.63
N ASN A 248 5.11 12.60 -0.69
CA ASN A 248 4.79 11.80 0.50
C ASN A 248 6.01 11.62 1.43
N ARG A 249 7.24 11.58 0.87
CA ARG A 249 8.48 11.55 1.69
C ARG A 249 8.75 12.84 2.43
N LEU A 250 8.40 13.99 1.85
CA LEU A 250 8.69 15.30 2.43
C LEU A 250 7.64 15.73 3.46
N HIS A 251 6.40 15.25 3.34
CA HIS A 251 5.30 15.61 4.23
C HIS A 251 4.63 14.38 4.87
N PRO A 252 5.35 13.60 5.68
CA PRO A 252 4.75 12.49 6.39
C PRO A 252 3.86 12.99 7.54
N GLY A 253 2.60 13.27 7.23
CA GLY A 253 1.58 13.52 8.25
C GLY A 253 1.59 14.90 8.92
N GLN A 254 1.94 15.97 8.17
CA GLN A 254 1.51 17.32 8.54
C GLN A 254 -0.01 17.48 8.37
#